data_AF-A0A959Y6Z7-F1
#
_entry.id   AF-A0A959Y6Z7-F1
#
_cell.length_a   1.000
_cell.length_b   1.000
_cell.length_c   1.000
_cell.angle_alpha   90.00
_cell.angle_beta   90.00
_cell.angle_gamma   90.00
#
_symmetry.space_group_name_H-M   'P 1'
#
loop_
_entity.id
_entity.type
_entity.pdbx_description
1 polymer ?
#
loop_
_entity_poly.entity_id
_entity_poly.type
_entity_poly.pdbx_seq_one_letter_code
_entity_poly.pdbx_strand_id
1 'polypeptide(L)'
;EATGGLGRVRAALRGPDASYPWRNEPLRANDLSDQQLVEGCLRNEPRCEEALYARFSGRMYAICLRYARHHLEAQDLLQDGFIKVFEKLSSFRLEGSLEGWVRRIMVHTAINQYRKKAFQNERFGYEELPESPVAPLALERLGREELLTLVEGLPDGY
;
A
#
# COMPACT_ATOMS: atom_id res chain seq x y z
N GLU A 1 33.11 -28.66 -11.67
CA GLU A 1 31.81 -27.97 -11.42
C GLU A 1 32.01 -26.95 -10.30
N ALA A 2 31.18 -25.90 -10.27
CA ALA A 2 31.19 -24.74 -9.35
C ALA A 2 32.22 -23.61 -9.61
N THR A 3 32.00 -22.83 -10.68
CA THR A 3 32.54 -21.45 -10.78
C THR A 3 31.59 -20.52 -11.53
N GLY A 4 30.28 -20.59 -11.21
CA GLY A 4 29.22 -19.80 -11.85
C GLY A 4 28.94 -18.41 -11.22
N GLY A 5 29.69 -18.00 -10.19
CA GLY A 5 29.43 -16.76 -9.45
C GLY A 5 30.35 -15.58 -9.79
N LEU A 6 31.53 -15.82 -10.36
CA LEU A 6 32.57 -14.78 -10.55
C LEU A 6 32.54 -14.12 -11.94
N GLY A 7 31.69 -14.59 -12.85
CA GLY A 7 31.48 -13.96 -14.16
C GLY A 7 30.77 -12.61 -14.11
N ARG A 8 30.02 -12.32 -13.03
CA ARG A 8 29.20 -11.09 -12.91
C ARG A 8 30.01 -9.84 -12.57
N VAL A 9 31.21 -10.00 -12.02
CA VAL A 9 32.11 -8.87 -11.71
C VAL A 9 32.98 -8.51 -12.92
N ARG A 10 33.23 -9.44 -13.86
CA ARG A 10 34.06 -9.20 -15.04
C ARG A 10 33.33 -8.51 -16.20
N ALA A 11 32.00 -8.62 -16.28
CA ALA A 11 31.22 -7.85 -17.26
C ALA A 11 31.17 -6.34 -16.90
N ALA A 12 31.32 -5.99 -15.62
CA ALA A 12 31.39 -4.60 -15.14
C ALA A 12 32.74 -3.91 -15.39
N LEU A 13 33.76 -4.64 -15.86
CA LEU A 13 35.12 -4.16 -16.08
C LEU A 13 35.49 -3.99 -17.57
N ARG A 14 34.50 -3.84 -18.46
CA ARG A 14 34.75 -3.27 -19.79
C ARG A 14 34.64 -1.75 -19.67
N GLY A 15 35.77 -1.08 -19.83
CA GLY A 15 35.89 0.38 -19.88
C GLY A 15 34.99 1.03 -20.95
N PRO A 16 35.06 2.37 -21.05
CA PRO A 16 33.94 3.26 -21.30
C PRO A 16 33.30 3.06 -22.66
N ASP A 17 32.05 2.60 -22.68
CA ASP A 17 31.12 3.10 -23.69
C ASP A 17 30.72 4.53 -23.28
N ALA A 18 31.13 5.48 -24.10
CA ALA A 18 30.90 6.92 -23.97
C ALA A 18 29.43 7.34 -24.20
N SER A 19 28.50 6.39 -24.35
CA SER A 19 27.08 6.68 -24.59
C SER A 19 26.26 7.02 -23.34
N TYR A 20 26.80 6.90 -22.12
CA TYR A 20 26.02 6.99 -20.88
C TYR A 20 26.55 8.08 -19.92
N PRO A 21 26.11 9.35 -20.07
CA PRO A 21 26.59 10.49 -19.27
C PRO A 21 26.34 10.42 -17.75
N TRP A 22 25.55 9.47 -17.24
CA TRP A 22 25.00 9.45 -15.87
C TRP A 22 25.77 8.59 -14.85
N ARG A 23 27.08 8.37 -15.06
CA ARG A 23 27.85 7.46 -14.20
C ARG A 23 28.14 8.00 -12.79
N ASN A 24 28.13 9.32 -12.56
CA ASN A 24 28.52 9.94 -11.28
C ASN A 24 27.53 10.95 -10.65
N GLU A 25 26.41 11.34 -11.29
CA GLU A 25 25.37 12.20 -10.68
C GLU A 25 24.20 11.38 -10.09
N PRO A 26 23.51 11.81 -9.02
CA PRO A 26 22.24 11.21 -8.61
C PRO A 26 21.24 11.33 -9.77
N LEU A 27 20.65 10.20 -10.21
CA LEU A 27 19.61 10.23 -11.24
C LEU A 27 18.46 11.07 -10.70
N ARG A 28 18.10 12.17 -11.36
CA ARG A 28 16.88 12.87 -10.97
C ARG A 28 15.72 12.02 -11.45
N ALA A 29 14.67 11.94 -10.64
CA ALA A 29 13.53 11.05 -10.87
C ALA A 29 12.84 11.24 -12.24
N ASN A 30 13.10 12.35 -12.93
CA ASN A 30 12.49 12.70 -14.21
C ASN A 30 13.44 12.63 -15.42
N ASP A 31 14.69 12.19 -15.23
CA ASP A 31 15.71 12.16 -16.30
C ASP A 31 15.56 10.95 -17.24
N LEU A 32 14.84 9.91 -16.79
CA LEU A 32 14.63 8.66 -17.53
C LEU A 32 13.22 8.59 -18.09
N SER A 33 13.10 8.15 -19.35
CA SER A 33 11.80 7.74 -19.89
C SER A 33 11.25 6.52 -19.14
N ASP A 34 9.93 6.34 -19.18
CA ASP A 34 9.27 5.20 -18.54
C ASP A 34 9.85 3.86 -19.02
N GLN A 35 10.19 3.75 -20.31
CA GLN A 35 10.81 2.55 -20.87
C GLN A 35 12.21 2.30 -20.28
N GLN A 36 13.08 3.31 -20.26
CA GLN A 36 14.43 3.17 -19.71
C GLN A 36 14.40 2.82 -18.21
N LEU A 37 13.47 3.42 -17.48
CA LEU A 37 13.29 3.16 -16.06
C LEU A 37 12.86 1.71 -15.80
N VAL A 38 11.89 1.21 -16.57
CA VAL A 38 11.43 -0.18 -16.48
C VAL A 38 12.54 -1.14 -16.86
N GLU A 39 13.23 -0.92 -17.98
CA GLU A 39 14.35 -1.78 -18.41
C GLU A 39 15.48 -1.84 -17.37
N GLY A 40 15.83 -0.70 -16.76
CA GLY A 40 16.85 -0.65 -15.70
C GLY A 40 16.42 -1.40 -14.43
N CYS A 41 15.17 -1.24 -14.00
CA CYS A 41 14.62 -2.03 -12.88
C CYS A 41 14.60 -3.54 -13.19
N LEU A 42 14.26 -3.94 -14.42
CA LEU A 42 14.29 -5.36 -14.82
C LEU A 42 15.70 -5.95 -14.84
N ARG A 43 16.74 -5.11 -14.97
CA ARG A 43 18.15 -5.48 -14.81
C ARG A 43 18.62 -5.49 -13.36
N ASN A 44 17.72 -5.24 -12.39
CA ASN A 44 18.02 -5.07 -10.96
C ASN A 44 19.04 -3.96 -10.71
N GLU A 45 18.93 -2.83 -11.42
CA GLU A 45 19.76 -1.65 -11.18
C GLU A 45 19.17 -0.83 -10.01
N PRO A 46 19.84 -0.73 -8.84
CA PRO A 46 19.26 -0.08 -7.66
C PRO A 46 18.90 1.39 -7.88
N ARG A 47 19.66 2.09 -8.74
CA ARG A 47 19.42 3.49 -9.06
C ARG A 47 18.11 3.70 -9.84
N CYS A 48 17.70 2.71 -10.64
CA CYS A 48 16.42 2.77 -11.37
C CYS A 48 15.24 2.49 -10.44
N GLU A 49 15.38 1.57 -9.50
CA GLU A 49 14.37 1.31 -8.47
C GLU A 49 14.15 2.54 -7.58
N GLU A 50 15.24 3.17 -7.13
CA GLU A 50 15.20 4.42 -6.36
C GLU A 50 14.54 5.55 -7.16
N ALA A 51 14.91 5.73 -8.42
CA ALA A 51 14.32 6.75 -9.28
C ALA A 51 12.81 6.51 -9.50
N LEU A 52 12.39 5.26 -9.71
CA LEU A 52 10.98 4.89 -9.85
C LEU A 52 10.21 5.18 -8.57
N TYR A 53 10.76 4.78 -7.42
CA TYR A 53 10.17 5.07 -6.13
C TYR A 53 10.05 6.59 -5.90
N ALA A 54 11.13 7.35 -6.11
CA ALA A 54 11.12 8.80 -5.95
C ALA A 54 10.09 9.49 -6.87
N ARG A 55 9.95 9.02 -8.12
CA ARG A 55 9.03 9.61 -9.12
C ARG A 55 7.55 9.45 -8.77
N PHE A 56 7.18 8.34 -8.12
CA PHE A 56 5.78 7.98 -7.90
C PHE A 56 5.35 8.00 -6.44
N SER A 57 6.27 7.85 -5.48
CA SER A 57 5.95 7.68 -4.05
C SER A 57 5.07 8.79 -3.49
N GLY A 58 5.37 10.06 -3.73
CA GLY A 58 4.55 11.18 -3.22
C GLY A 58 3.09 11.13 -3.71
N ARG A 59 2.89 10.83 -5.00
CA ARG A 59 1.54 10.72 -5.59
C ARG A 59 0.82 9.45 -5.13
N MET A 60 1.53 8.33 -5.00
CA MET A 60 0.94 7.08 -4.51
C MET A 60 0.63 7.16 -3.03
N TYR A 61 1.42 7.88 -2.23
CA TYR A 61 1.14 8.14 -0.82
C TYR A 61 -0.17 8.91 -0.64
N ALA A 62 -0.40 9.95 -1.46
CA ALA A 62 -1.67 10.68 -1.47
C ALA A 62 -2.87 9.77 -1.80
N ILE A 63 -2.67 8.73 -2.61
CA ILE A 63 -3.71 7.73 -2.90
C ILE A 63 -3.90 6.80 -1.70
N CYS A 64 -2.83 6.29 -1.09
CA CYS A 64 -2.92 5.43 0.09
C CYS A 64 -3.62 6.13 1.26
N LEU A 65 -3.40 7.45 1.45
CA LEU A 65 -4.11 8.25 2.47
C LEU A 65 -5.64 8.24 2.31
N ARG A 66 -6.17 8.02 1.10
CA ARG A 66 -7.63 7.93 0.88
C ARG A 66 -8.25 6.63 1.40
N TYR A 67 -7.43 5.61 1.65
CA TYR A 67 -7.86 4.28 2.08
C TYR A 67 -7.39 3.93 3.50
N ALA A 68 -6.46 4.71 4.06
CA ALA A 68 -5.91 4.53 5.40
C ALA A 68 -6.68 5.35 6.44
N ARG A 69 -6.70 4.88 7.69
CA ARG A 69 -7.26 5.58 8.87
C ARG A 69 -6.27 6.60 9.43
N HIS A 70 -4.97 6.33 9.31
CA HIS A 70 -3.90 7.20 9.82
C HIS A 70 -2.64 7.11 8.96
N HIS A 71 -1.69 8.02 9.19
CA HIS A 71 -0.47 8.14 8.39
C HIS A 71 0.39 6.87 8.36
N LEU A 72 0.53 6.17 9.49
CA LEU A 72 1.31 4.92 9.54
C LEU A 72 0.74 3.84 8.62
N GLU A 73 -0.58 3.64 8.63
CA GLU A 73 -1.25 2.68 7.75
C GLU A 73 -1.08 3.07 6.27
N ALA A 74 -1.09 4.37 5.96
CA ALA A 74 -0.82 4.83 4.60
C ALA A 74 0.64 4.53 4.16
N GLN A 75 1.60 4.61 5.08
CA GLN A 75 3.00 4.24 4.82
C GLN A 75 3.14 2.74 4.57
N ASP A 76 2.49 1.90 5.38
CA ASP A 76 2.48 0.44 5.19
C ASP A 76 1.88 0.08 3.83
N LEU A 77 0.73 0.69 3.48
CA LEU A 77 0.08 0.49 2.18
C LEU A 77 0.98 0.91 1.01
N LEU A 78 1.70 2.02 1.16
CA LEU A 78 2.64 2.49 0.15
C LEU A 78 3.78 1.49 -0.04
N GLN A 79 4.36 0.99 1.06
CA GLN A 79 5.47 0.05 1.05
C GLN A 79 5.04 -1.29 0.41
N ASP A 80 3.95 -1.90 0.89
CA ASP A 80 3.38 -3.12 0.32
C ASP A 80 3.04 -2.97 -1.16
N GLY A 81 2.54 -1.80 -1.53
CA GLY A 81 2.21 -1.46 -2.91
C GLY A 81 3.45 -1.41 -3.80
N PHE A 82 4.54 -0.79 -3.35
CA PHE A 82 5.79 -0.73 -4.12
C PHE A 82 6.49 -2.08 -4.22
N ILE A 83 6.46 -2.91 -3.18
CA ILE A 83 6.96 -4.29 -3.26
C ILE A 83 6.27 -5.03 -4.43
N LYS A 84 4.95 -4.96 -4.50
CA LYS A 84 4.17 -5.58 -5.59
C LYS A 84 4.42 -4.94 -6.96
N VAL A 85 4.70 -3.64 -7.00
CA VAL A 85 5.09 -2.94 -8.24
C VAL A 85 6.37 -3.55 -8.80
N PHE A 86 7.41 -3.71 -7.98
CA PHE A 86 8.68 -4.30 -8.40
C PHE A 86 8.54 -5.77 -8.77
N GLU A 87 7.82 -6.56 -7.96
CA GLU A 87 7.54 -7.98 -8.24
C GLU A 87 6.83 -8.20 -9.59
N LYS A 88 5.92 -7.28 -9.95
CA LYS A 88 5.09 -7.41 -11.16
C LYS A 88 5.61 -6.57 -12.32
N LEU A 89 6.73 -5.87 -12.18
CA LEU A 89 7.19 -4.91 -13.17
C LEU A 89 7.45 -5.55 -14.54
N SER A 90 7.88 -6.81 -14.55
CA SER A 90 8.07 -7.62 -15.77
C SER A 90 6.78 -7.85 -16.57
N SER A 91 5.61 -7.70 -15.95
CA SER A 91 4.31 -7.81 -16.62
C SER A 91 3.83 -6.52 -17.28
N PHE A 92 4.53 -5.39 -17.06
CA PHE A 92 4.18 -4.12 -17.66
C PHE A 92 4.59 -4.10 -19.15
N ARG A 93 3.60 -4.09 -20.03
CA ARG A 93 3.79 -4.17 -21.50
C ARG A 93 4.07 -2.83 -22.19
N LEU A 94 4.33 -1.75 -21.45
CA LEU A 94 4.43 -0.38 -21.99
C LEU A 94 3.16 0.11 -22.73
N GLU A 95 2.04 -0.59 -22.51
CA GLU A 95 0.72 -0.21 -23.01
C GLU A 95 0.09 0.79 -22.03
N GLY A 96 0.17 2.09 -22.36
CA GLY A 96 -0.33 3.17 -21.53
C GLY A 96 0.73 3.74 -20.57
N SER A 97 0.29 4.56 -19.60
CA SER A 97 1.23 5.23 -18.69
C SER A 97 1.70 4.31 -17.56
N LEU A 98 3.01 4.35 -17.27
CA LEU A 98 3.60 3.64 -16.13
C LEU A 98 2.93 4.08 -14.83
N GLU A 99 2.66 5.39 -14.69
CA GLU A 99 1.93 5.93 -13.53
C GLU A 99 0.55 5.28 -13.35
N GLY A 100 -0.22 5.13 -14.43
CA GLY A 100 -1.54 4.52 -14.38
C GLY A 100 -1.48 3.05 -13.95
N TRP A 101 -0.45 2.34 -14.41
CA TRP A 101 -0.20 0.95 -14.02
C TRP A 101 0.21 0.83 -12.55
N VAL A 102 1.15 1.66 -12.08
CA VAL A 102 1.55 1.73 -10.65
C VAL A 102 0.34 2.07 -9.78
N ARG A 103 -0.44 3.08 -10.17
CA ARG A 103 -1.67 3.49 -9.48
C ARG A 103 -2.65 2.34 -9.33
N ARG A 104 -2.85 1.53 -10.37
CA ARG A 104 -3.73 0.35 -10.31
C ARG A 104 -3.28 -0.64 -9.24
N ILE A 105 -1.98 -0.93 -9.17
CA ILE A 105 -1.42 -1.84 -8.15
C ILE A 105 -1.62 -1.27 -6.75
N MET A 106 -1.38 0.03 -6.56
CA MET A 106 -1.57 0.71 -5.28
C MET A 106 -3.02 0.62 -4.79
N VAL A 107 -3.99 0.99 -5.64
CA VAL A 107 -5.42 0.94 -5.30
C VAL A 107 -5.86 -0.49 -4.99
N HIS A 108 -5.45 -1.47 -5.81
CA HIS A 108 -5.78 -2.87 -5.54
C HIS A 108 -5.20 -3.37 -4.21
N THR A 109 -3.98 -2.93 -3.88
CA THR A 109 -3.34 -3.28 -2.60
C THR A 109 -4.10 -2.68 -1.42
N ALA A 110 -4.46 -1.40 -1.50
CA ALA A 110 -5.24 -0.71 -0.48
C ALA A 110 -6.62 -1.35 -0.26
N ILE A 111 -7.37 -1.63 -1.33
CA ILE A 111 -8.69 -2.28 -1.24
C ILE A 111 -8.57 -3.68 -0.62
N ASN A 112 -7.57 -4.47 -1.02
CA ASN A 112 -7.38 -5.81 -0.47
C ASN A 112 -7.04 -5.78 1.02
N GLN A 113 -6.19 -4.83 1.46
CA GLN A 113 -5.84 -4.69 2.87
C GLN A 113 -7.06 -4.22 3.68
N TYR A 114 -7.83 -3.26 3.17
CA TYR A 114 -9.07 -2.79 3.79
C TYR A 114 -10.07 -3.93 4.00
N ARG A 115 -10.33 -4.75 2.97
CA ARG A 115 -11.22 -5.92 3.06
C ARG A 115 -10.75 -6.94 4.09
N LYS A 116 -9.45 -7.21 4.14
CA LYS A 116 -8.86 -8.14 5.12
C LYS A 116 -9.05 -7.64 6.56
N LYS A 117 -8.87 -6.33 6.79
CA LYS A 117 -9.08 -5.70 8.10
C LYS A 117 -10.55 -5.68 8.50
N ALA A 118 -11.46 -5.39 7.58
CA ALA A 118 -12.90 -5.46 7.83
C ALA A 118 -13.33 -6.87 8.26
N PHE A 119 -12.90 -7.90 7.52
CA PHE A 119 -13.17 -9.30 7.86
C PHE A 119 -12.55 -9.73 9.20
N GLN A 120 -11.35 -9.24 9.54
CA GLN A 120 -10.76 -9.47 10.86
C GLN A 120 -11.60 -8.82 11.95
N ASN A 121 -12.01 -7.57 11.77
CA ASN A 121 -12.84 -6.86 12.74
C ASN A 121 -14.20 -7.54 12.97
N GLU A 122 -14.81 -8.12 11.93
CA GLU A 122 -16.02 -8.94 12.05
C GLU A 122 -15.78 -10.26 12.81
N ARG A 123 -14.62 -10.90 12.62
CA ARG A 123 -14.25 -12.13 13.35
C ARG A 123 -13.90 -11.89 14.83
N PHE A 124 -13.33 -10.73 15.16
CA PHE A 124 -12.87 -10.38 16.51
C PHE A 124 -13.82 -9.40 17.24
N GLY A 125 -14.94 -9.01 16.62
CA GLY A 125 -15.84 -7.94 17.07
C GLY A 125 -16.61 -8.16 18.38
N TYR A 126 -16.24 -9.16 19.19
CA TYR A 126 -16.82 -9.39 20.51
C TYR A 126 -15.83 -9.24 21.68
N GLU A 127 -14.53 -9.05 21.46
CA GLU A 127 -13.54 -9.30 22.54
C GLU A 127 -12.80 -8.08 23.10
N GLU A 128 -13.19 -6.84 22.76
CA GLU A 128 -12.50 -5.66 23.30
C GLU A 128 -13.39 -4.43 23.48
N LEU A 129 -14.58 -4.62 24.06
CA LEU A 129 -15.11 -3.56 24.91
C LEU A 129 -14.40 -3.72 26.26
N PRO A 130 -13.66 -2.73 26.79
CA PRO A 130 -13.38 -2.76 28.21
C PRO A 130 -14.74 -2.95 28.89
N GLU A 131 -14.88 -4.00 29.71
CA GLU A 131 -15.96 -4.04 30.69
C GLU A 131 -15.75 -2.82 31.58
N SER A 132 -16.24 -1.66 31.13
CA SER A 132 -16.61 -0.62 32.05
C SER A 132 -17.68 -1.30 32.90
N PRO A 133 -17.50 -1.44 34.23
CA PRO A 133 -18.63 -1.69 35.07
C PRO A 133 -19.52 -0.47 34.85
N VAL A 134 -20.49 -0.61 33.95
CA VAL A 134 -21.56 0.35 33.78
C VAL A 134 -22.20 0.35 35.15
N ALA A 135 -21.96 1.41 35.93
CA ALA A 135 -22.69 1.62 37.17
C ALA A 135 -24.16 1.38 36.83
N PRO A 136 -24.89 0.54 37.60
CA PRO A 136 -26.26 0.14 37.33
C PRO A 136 -27.00 1.22 36.56
N LEU A 137 -27.12 1.00 35.24
CA LEU A 137 -27.65 1.98 34.31
C LEU A 137 -29.01 2.41 34.88
N ALA A 138 -29.44 3.65 34.69
CA ALA A 138 -30.76 4.11 35.17
C ALA A 138 -31.92 3.15 34.78
N LEU A 139 -31.73 2.28 33.79
CA LEU A 139 -32.55 1.11 33.46
C LEU A 139 -32.78 0.10 34.60
N GLU A 140 -31.81 -0.19 35.48
CA GLU A 140 -32.04 -1.07 36.64
C GLU A 140 -32.96 -0.42 37.69
N ARG A 141 -33.08 0.92 37.65
CA ARG A 141 -33.97 1.69 38.53
C ARG A 141 -35.34 1.94 37.94
N LEU A 142 -35.55 1.64 36.66
CA LEU A 142 -36.85 1.71 35.99
C LEU A 142 -37.65 0.47 36.38
N GLY A 143 -38.80 0.70 37.02
CA GLY A 143 -39.72 -0.39 37.36
C GLY A 143 -40.30 -1.03 36.10
N ARG A 144 -40.72 -2.30 36.21
CA ARG A 144 -41.43 -3.03 35.14
C ARG A 144 -42.54 -2.19 34.49
N GLU A 145 -43.28 -1.45 35.30
CA GLU A 145 -44.41 -0.62 34.87
C GLU A 145 -43.98 0.57 33.98
N GLU A 146 -42.83 1.20 34.27
CA GLU A 146 -42.30 2.28 33.43
C GLU A 146 -41.83 1.77 32.08
N LEU A 147 -41.25 0.57 32.02
CA LEU A 147 -40.84 -0.06 30.76
C LEU A 147 -42.04 -0.37 29.87
N LEU A 148 -43.12 -0.89 30.44
CA LEU A 148 -44.35 -1.19 29.69
C LEU A 148 -44.98 0.08 29.12
N THR A 149 -45.01 1.16 29.91
CA THR A 149 -45.52 2.46 29.46
C THR A 149 -44.73 3.02 28.27
N LEU A 150 -43.40 2.85 28.25
CA LEU A 150 -42.55 3.30 27.15
C LEU A 150 -42.72 2.44 25.89
N VAL A 151 -42.94 1.13 26.05
CA VAL A 151 -43.23 0.22 24.93
C VAL A 151 -44.57 0.54 24.29
N GLU A 152 -45.59 0.84 25.09
CA GLU A 152 -46.92 1.23 24.60
C GLU A 152 -46.96 2.61 23.94
N GLY A 153 -45.97 3.47 24.22
CA GLY A 153 -45.84 4.80 23.62
C GLY A 153 -45.16 4.83 22.25
N LEU A 154 -44.69 3.68 21.74
CA LEU A 154 -44.05 3.61 20.43
C LEU A 154 -45.09 3.67 19.30
N PRO A 155 -44.92 4.54 18.29
CA PRO A 155 -45.78 4.56 17.11
C PRO A 155 -45.66 3.25 16.33
N ASP A 156 -46.78 2.76 15.80
CA ASP A 156 -46.79 1.58 14.95
C ASP A 156 -45.89 1.77 13.72
N GLY A 157 -44.83 0.96 13.60
CA GLY A 157 -43.97 0.91 12.40
C GLY A 157 -42.46 0.89 12.60
N TYR A 158 -41.94 0.37 13.72
CA TYR A 158 -40.51 0.04 13.88
C TYR A 158 -40.31 -1.48 14.01
#